data_AF-A0A8D8S1H4-F1
#
_entry.id   AF-A0A8D8S1H4-F1
#
_cell.length_a   1.000
_cell.length_b   1.000
_cell.length_c   1.000
_cell.angle_alpha   90.00
_cell.angle_beta   90.00
_cell.angle_gamma   90.00
#
_symmetry.space_group_name_H-M   'P 1'
#
loop_
_entity.id
_entity.type
_entity.pdbx_description
1 polymer ?
#
loop_
_entity_poly.entity_id
_entity_poly.type
_entity_poly.pdbx_seq_one_letter_code
_entity_poly.pdbx_strand_id
1 'polypeptide(L)'
;MGDGMSLATVTAARIYDGQQNGHTGEEAQLSFESFPTTGLSKTYCIDKQVADSACTATAYLSGVKANYGTMGVSGLVTRNDCEAMRNESNHVDSIADWAQSCGKSTGLVTTTRVTHATPAALYAHTANRDWESDKHVLKAKLDPRECEDIASQLITRAPGNELNVILGGGRAHFLPDFVHDDEGHNGKRKDKRDLIDIWKQVKVKQGKSIAYVTNQTDLMKVNTSSTDYLLGLFSNDHLDYALDADLTKQPTLAEMTEVAVKMLDKNPE
;
A
#
# COMPACT_ATOMS: atom_id res chain seq x y z
N MET A 1 9.88 3.97 0.28
CA MET A 1 9.43 5.34 -0.07
C MET A 1 9.06 6.05 1.24
N GLY A 2 9.70 7.16 1.58
CA GLY A 2 9.35 7.97 2.76
C GLY A 2 8.35 9.07 2.40
N ASP A 3 7.08 8.92 2.78
CA ASP A 3 6.01 9.86 2.44
C ASP A 3 6.25 11.20 3.16
N GLY A 4 6.27 12.32 2.43
CA GLY A 4 6.58 13.64 2.98
C GLY A 4 8.03 13.84 3.48
N MET A 5 8.95 12.91 3.17
CA MET A 5 10.35 12.96 3.65
C MET A 5 11.19 13.96 2.84
N SER A 6 11.06 15.24 3.16
CA SER A 6 11.86 16.32 2.55
C SER A 6 13.36 16.20 2.88
N LEU A 7 14.23 16.91 2.15
CA LEU A 7 15.67 16.98 2.48
C LEU A 7 15.92 17.54 3.90
N ALA A 8 15.04 18.43 4.37
CA ALA A 8 15.09 18.92 5.74
C ALA A 8 14.72 17.82 6.74
N THR A 9 13.71 17.00 6.44
CA THR A 9 13.33 15.83 7.23
C THR A 9 14.47 14.82 7.33
N VAL A 10 15.16 14.54 6.22
CA VAL A 10 16.34 13.66 6.18
C VAL A 10 17.46 14.19 7.09
N THR A 11 17.78 15.48 6.98
CA THR A 11 18.83 16.11 7.82
C THR A 11 18.45 16.08 9.31
N ALA A 12 17.20 16.38 9.64
CA ALA A 12 16.72 16.31 11.02
C ALA A 12 16.77 14.87 11.58
N ALA A 13 16.36 13.88 10.77
CA ALA A 13 16.40 12.47 11.15
C ALA A 13 17.84 11.96 11.37
N ARG A 14 18.79 12.39 10.53
CA ARG A 14 20.22 12.08 10.69
C ARG A 14 20.77 12.59 12.02
N ILE A 15 20.51 13.87 12.33
CA ILE A 15 20.96 14.48 13.60
C ILE A 15 20.32 13.75 14.79
N TYR A 16 19.02 13.48 14.72
CA TYR A 16 18.30 12.73 15.75
C TYR A 16 18.91 11.34 15.96
N ASP A 17 19.15 10.58 14.89
CA ASP A 17 19.74 9.24 14.97
C ASP A 17 21.15 9.26 15.59
N GLY A 18 22.01 10.20 15.19
CA GLY A 18 23.32 10.36 15.83
C GLY A 18 23.21 10.65 17.32
N GLN A 19 22.31 11.56 17.72
CA GLN A 19 22.09 11.89 19.13
C GLN A 19 21.53 10.71 19.93
N GLN A 20 20.64 9.90 19.35
CA GLN A 20 20.16 8.66 19.99
C GLN A 20 21.29 7.64 20.18
N ASN A 21 22.31 7.66 19.33
CA ASN A 21 23.49 6.80 19.42
C ASN A 21 24.66 7.44 20.24
N GLY A 22 24.42 8.53 20.97
CA GLY A 22 25.42 9.16 21.85
C GLY A 22 26.45 10.04 21.13
N HIS A 23 26.18 10.42 19.88
CA HIS A 23 26.99 11.29 19.05
C HIS A 23 26.45 12.73 19.04
N THR A 24 27.15 13.69 18.40
CA THR A 24 26.66 15.08 18.31
C THR A 24 25.45 15.21 17.38
N GLY A 25 25.43 14.39 16.33
CA GLY A 25 24.31 14.22 15.42
C GLY A 25 24.69 14.55 13.98
N GLU A 26 25.34 15.68 13.75
CA GLU A 26 25.65 16.20 12.41
C GLU A 26 26.60 15.28 11.61
N GLU A 27 27.45 14.51 12.29
CA GLU A 27 28.40 13.56 11.71
C GLU A 27 27.79 12.20 11.38
N ALA A 28 26.58 11.91 11.88
CA ALA A 28 25.92 10.64 11.62
C ALA A 28 25.58 10.48 10.14
N GLN A 29 25.27 9.26 9.72
CA GLN A 29 24.90 8.97 8.34
C GLN A 29 23.74 7.98 8.32
N LEU A 30 22.64 8.33 7.67
CA LEU A 30 21.52 7.40 7.48
C LEU A 30 21.91 6.30 6.48
N SER A 31 21.30 5.12 6.60
CA SER A 31 21.66 3.94 5.80
C SER A 31 21.72 4.21 4.29
N PHE A 32 20.75 4.94 3.74
CA PHE A 32 20.67 5.27 2.31
C PHE A 32 21.63 6.39 1.86
N GLU A 33 22.27 7.12 2.79
CA GLU A 33 23.28 8.14 2.45
C GLU A 33 24.63 7.53 2.11
N SER A 34 24.79 6.22 2.35
CA SER A 34 25.95 5.44 1.89
C SER A 34 25.85 5.02 0.42
N PHE A 35 24.71 5.25 -0.24
CA PHE A 35 24.52 4.87 -1.63
C PHE A 35 25.41 5.70 -2.57
N PRO A 36 25.95 5.11 -3.65
CA PRO A 36 26.93 5.76 -4.51
C PRO A 36 26.35 6.84 -5.44
N THR A 37 25.02 6.99 -5.48
CA THR A 37 24.34 7.89 -6.43
C THR A 37 23.17 8.58 -5.77
N THR A 38 23.07 9.88 -6.02
CA THR A 38 22.00 10.74 -5.53
C THR A 38 21.43 11.55 -6.70
N GLY A 39 20.12 11.70 -6.74
CA GLY A 39 19.42 12.54 -7.69
C GLY A 39 18.35 13.40 -7.02
N LEU A 40 17.95 14.49 -7.68
CA LEU A 40 16.84 15.34 -7.26
C LEU A 40 15.62 15.05 -8.14
N SER A 41 14.44 15.00 -7.51
CA SER A 41 13.16 14.72 -8.20
C SER A 41 12.23 15.92 -8.18
N LYS A 42 11.64 16.27 -9.34
CA LYS A 42 10.65 17.35 -9.48
C LYS A 42 9.24 16.79 -9.33
N THR A 43 8.60 17.09 -8.20
CA THR A 43 7.41 16.36 -7.72
C THR A 43 6.05 16.91 -8.15
N TYR A 44 5.97 18.03 -8.87
CA TYR A 44 4.68 18.63 -9.28
C TYR A 44 3.72 17.62 -9.96
N CYS A 45 2.41 17.69 -9.66
CA CYS A 45 1.37 16.99 -10.44
C CYS A 45 1.14 17.73 -11.77
N ILE A 46 0.42 17.13 -12.71
CA ILE A 46 0.06 17.82 -13.96
C ILE A 46 -0.67 19.16 -13.69
N ASP A 47 -1.56 19.19 -12.71
CA ASP A 47 -2.48 20.29 -12.40
C ASP A 47 -2.14 21.06 -11.11
N LYS A 48 -1.08 20.67 -10.38
CA LYS A 48 -0.68 21.28 -9.10
C LYS A 48 0.84 21.37 -8.94
N GLN A 49 1.31 22.54 -8.47
CA GLN A 49 2.72 22.77 -8.15
C GLN A 49 3.16 21.97 -6.91
N VAL A 50 2.37 22.04 -5.83
CA VAL A 50 2.54 21.22 -4.63
C VAL A 50 1.68 19.99 -4.79
N ALA A 51 2.35 18.84 -4.90
CA ALA A 51 1.70 17.57 -5.17
C ALA A 51 1.14 16.89 -3.93
N ASP A 52 0.27 15.92 -4.13
CA ASP A 52 -0.11 14.94 -3.10
C ASP A 52 0.51 13.56 -3.36
N SER A 53 0.34 12.65 -2.39
CA SER A 53 0.84 11.28 -2.48
C SER A 53 0.27 10.50 -3.69
N ALA A 54 -0.96 10.78 -4.12
CA ALA A 54 -1.61 10.04 -5.21
C ALA A 54 -0.96 10.28 -6.58
N CYS A 55 -0.84 11.56 -6.98
CA CYS A 55 -0.25 11.88 -8.27
C CYS A 55 1.25 11.54 -8.32
N THR A 56 1.95 11.68 -7.19
CA THR A 56 3.37 11.34 -7.09
C THR A 56 3.59 9.84 -7.13
N ALA A 57 2.75 9.04 -6.47
CA ALA A 57 2.84 7.59 -6.53
C ALA A 57 2.61 7.04 -7.93
N THR A 58 1.65 7.59 -8.67
CA THR A 58 1.50 7.26 -10.10
C THR A 58 2.78 7.59 -10.89
N ALA A 59 3.41 8.74 -10.60
CA ALA A 59 4.64 9.14 -11.30
C ALA A 59 5.82 8.19 -11.02
N TYR A 60 6.08 7.82 -9.76
CA TYR A 60 7.25 7.00 -9.43
C TYR A 60 7.01 5.48 -9.52
N LEU A 61 5.75 5.01 -9.54
CA LEU A 61 5.43 3.59 -9.73
C LEU A 61 5.10 3.23 -11.17
N SER A 62 4.51 4.16 -11.94
CA SER A 62 4.03 3.89 -13.32
C SER A 62 4.76 4.72 -14.38
N GLY A 63 5.66 5.63 -13.98
CA GLY A 63 6.46 6.45 -14.90
C GLY A 63 5.69 7.58 -15.60
N VAL A 64 4.43 7.84 -15.23
CA VAL A 64 3.57 8.86 -15.83
C VAL A 64 3.05 9.81 -14.75
N LYS A 65 3.19 11.13 -14.96
CA LYS A 65 2.57 12.11 -14.04
C LYS A 65 1.05 12.07 -14.19
N ALA A 66 0.35 12.27 -13.08
CA ALA A 66 -1.11 12.30 -13.02
C ALA A 66 -1.62 13.62 -12.41
N ASN A 67 -2.95 13.75 -12.36
CA ASN A 67 -3.62 14.87 -11.69
C ASN A 67 -3.68 14.63 -10.18
N TYR A 68 -3.74 15.71 -9.41
CA TYR A 68 -3.84 15.70 -7.96
C TYR A 68 -5.01 14.83 -7.46
N GLY A 69 -4.72 13.92 -6.53
CA GLY A 69 -5.72 13.01 -5.94
C GLY A 69 -6.17 11.84 -6.83
N THR A 70 -5.56 11.64 -8.00
CA THR A 70 -5.81 10.49 -8.90
C THR A 70 -4.65 9.49 -8.85
N MET A 71 -4.92 8.20 -9.05
CA MET A 71 -3.92 7.13 -8.93
C MET A 71 -4.06 6.09 -10.02
N GLY A 72 -2.93 5.64 -10.57
CA GLY A 72 -2.90 4.61 -11.63
C GLY A 72 -3.60 5.05 -12.92
N VAL A 73 -3.89 6.33 -13.10
CA VAL A 73 -4.55 6.86 -14.29
C VAL A 73 -3.76 8.03 -14.87
N SER A 74 -3.90 8.24 -16.18
CA SER A 74 -3.25 9.33 -16.89
C SER A 74 -3.83 10.70 -16.54
N GLY A 75 -3.18 11.78 -17.00
CA GLY A 75 -3.67 13.15 -16.85
C GLY A 75 -5.01 13.46 -17.53
N LEU A 76 -5.59 12.52 -18.29
CA LEU A 76 -6.92 12.66 -18.87
C LEU A 76 -8.05 12.44 -17.85
N VAL A 77 -7.77 11.80 -16.71
CA VAL A 77 -8.76 11.58 -15.65
C VAL A 77 -8.70 12.73 -14.66
N THR A 78 -9.82 13.44 -14.50
CA THR A 78 -9.93 14.49 -13.49
C THR A 78 -10.40 13.92 -12.16
N ARG A 79 -10.09 14.59 -11.04
CA ARG A 79 -10.44 14.08 -9.72
C ARG A 79 -11.96 13.95 -9.57
N ASN A 80 -12.42 12.80 -9.08
CA ASN A 80 -13.84 12.38 -8.95
C ASN A 80 -14.54 11.95 -10.25
N ASP A 81 -13.85 11.92 -11.38
CA ASP A 81 -14.44 11.47 -12.64
C ASP A 81 -14.46 9.94 -12.74
N CYS A 82 -15.51 9.34 -12.18
CA CYS A 82 -15.69 7.89 -12.22
C CYS A 82 -15.82 7.36 -13.65
N GLU A 83 -16.46 8.10 -14.56
CA GLU A 83 -16.62 7.66 -15.94
C GLU A 83 -15.27 7.58 -16.64
N ALA A 84 -14.44 8.62 -16.50
CA ALA A 84 -13.11 8.63 -17.10
C ALA A 84 -12.17 7.55 -16.53
N MET A 85 -12.22 7.23 -15.23
CA MET A 85 -11.41 6.14 -14.69
C MET A 85 -11.88 4.75 -15.13
N ARG A 86 -13.13 4.56 -15.57
CA ARG A 86 -13.59 3.26 -16.09
C ARG A 86 -13.05 2.98 -17.49
N ASN A 87 -12.60 4.00 -18.21
CA ASN A 87 -11.97 3.80 -19.50
C ASN A 87 -10.54 3.29 -19.31
N GLU A 88 -10.30 2.03 -19.67
CA GLU A 88 -9.00 1.36 -19.57
C GLU A 88 -7.90 2.06 -20.39
N SER A 89 -8.25 2.81 -21.45
CA SER A 89 -7.25 3.59 -22.20
C SER A 89 -6.62 4.71 -21.37
N ASN A 90 -7.21 5.05 -20.22
CA ASN A 90 -6.67 6.00 -19.26
C ASN A 90 -5.83 5.35 -18.17
N HIS A 91 -5.79 4.02 -18.06
CA HIS A 91 -5.01 3.32 -17.05
C HIS A 91 -3.52 3.39 -17.40
N VAL A 92 -2.68 3.45 -16.37
CA VAL A 92 -1.22 3.37 -16.53
C VAL A 92 -0.69 2.22 -15.68
N ASP A 93 0.07 1.34 -16.33
CA ASP A 93 0.63 0.15 -15.70
C ASP A 93 1.73 0.53 -14.71
N SER A 94 1.66 -0.03 -13.51
CA SER A 94 2.66 0.12 -12.47
C SER A 94 3.85 -0.80 -12.71
N ILE A 95 4.95 -0.56 -12.01
CA ILE A 95 6.11 -1.46 -11.98
C ILE A 95 5.76 -2.88 -11.48
N ALA A 96 4.67 -3.05 -10.71
CA ALA A 96 4.20 -4.38 -10.35
C ALA A 96 3.57 -5.12 -11.54
N ASP A 97 2.81 -4.44 -12.41
CA ASP A 97 2.30 -5.02 -13.66
C ASP A 97 3.46 -5.50 -14.54
N TRP A 98 4.47 -4.65 -14.72
CA TRP A 98 5.68 -4.98 -15.48
C TRP A 98 6.45 -6.16 -14.86
N ALA A 99 6.56 -6.21 -13.53
CA ALA A 99 7.23 -7.31 -12.83
C ALA A 99 6.44 -8.63 -12.95
N GLN A 100 5.13 -8.61 -12.74
CA GLN A 100 4.26 -9.79 -12.86
C GLN A 100 4.22 -10.33 -14.29
N SER A 101 4.16 -9.46 -15.30
CA SER A 101 4.24 -9.87 -16.71
C SER A 101 5.57 -10.53 -17.06
N CYS A 102 6.64 -10.22 -16.32
CA CYS A 102 7.94 -10.90 -16.40
C CYS A 102 8.05 -12.14 -15.49
N GLY A 103 6.96 -12.59 -14.87
CA GLY A 103 6.96 -13.75 -13.97
C GLY A 103 7.55 -13.51 -12.58
N LYS A 104 7.86 -12.25 -12.21
CA LYS A 104 8.46 -11.91 -10.93
C LYS A 104 7.41 -11.83 -9.81
N SER A 105 7.84 -12.19 -8.60
CA SER A 105 7.02 -12.00 -7.41
C SER A 105 6.97 -10.53 -7.04
N THR A 106 5.82 -10.10 -6.52
CA THR A 106 5.57 -8.69 -6.19
C THR A 106 4.91 -8.56 -4.82
N GLY A 107 5.13 -7.44 -4.15
CA GLY A 107 4.52 -7.17 -2.86
C GLY A 107 4.62 -5.72 -2.43
N LEU A 108 3.83 -5.35 -1.44
CA LEU A 108 3.83 -4.04 -0.80
C LEU A 108 3.93 -4.17 0.72
N VAL A 109 4.66 -3.23 1.32
CA VAL A 109 4.80 -3.07 2.76
C VAL A 109 4.62 -1.61 3.10
N THR A 110 3.76 -1.30 4.07
CA THR A 110 3.51 0.08 4.49
C THR A 110 3.10 0.14 5.96
N THR A 111 3.38 1.27 6.61
CA THR A 111 2.78 1.61 7.93
C THR A 111 1.41 2.26 7.79
N THR A 112 0.98 2.58 6.56
CA THR A 112 -0.33 3.17 6.30
C THR A 112 -1.39 2.08 6.09
N ARG A 113 -2.62 2.48 5.69
CA ARG A 113 -3.60 1.52 5.18
C ARG A 113 -3.07 0.99 3.86
N VAL A 114 -3.21 -0.30 3.56
CA VAL A 114 -2.80 -0.85 2.25
C VAL A 114 -3.58 -0.26 1.07
N THR A 115 -4.69 0.42 1.35
CA THR A 115 -5.53 1.21 0.43
C THR A 115 -5.17 2.69 0.38
N HIS A 116 -4.22 3.16 1.19
CA HIS A 116 -3.72 4.53 1.14
C HIS A 116 -3.04 4.81 -0.21
N ALA A 117 -2.90 6.10 -0.56
CA ALA A 117 -2.53 6.47 -1.92
C ALA A 117 -1.20 5.89 -2.43
N THR A 118 -0.18 5.95 -1.58
CA THR A 118 1.16 5.44 -1.85
C THR A 118 1.16 3.95 -2.25
N PRO A 119 0.66 3.01 -1.42
CA PRO A 119 0.58 1.61 -1.81
C PRO A 119 -0.46 1.35 -2.91
N ALA A 120 -1.58 2.08 -2.91
CA ALA A 120 -2.66 1.87 -3.87
C ALA A 120 -2.26 2.16 -5.31
N ALA A 121 -1.41 3.15 -5.58
CA ALA A 121 -0.94 3.43 -6.94
C ALA A 121 -0.07 2.29 -7.54
N LEU A 122 0.33 1.29 -6.74
CA LEU A 122 0.97 0.06 -7.24
C LEU A 122 -0.03 -0.89 -7.91
N TYR A 123 -1.34 -0.75 -7.67
CA TYR A 123 -2.32 -1.73 -8.15
C TYR A 123 -3.69 -1.17 -8.56
N ALA A 124 -4.03 0.04 -8.14
CA ALA A 124 -5.36 0.60 -8.31
C ALA A 124 -5.37 1.69 -9.36
N HIS A 125 -6.44 1.72 -10.15
CA HIS A 125 -6.78 2.77 -11.07
C HIS A 125 -8.02 3.50 -10.52
N THR A 126 -7.86 4.74 -10.04
CA THR A 126 -8.96 5.50 -9.44
C THR A 126 -8.86 7.01 -9.69
N ALA A 127 -10.02 7.61 -9.97
CA ALA A 127 -10.16 9.06 -10.06
C ALA A 127 -10.17 9.77 -8.71
N ASN A 128 -10.23 9.05 -7.59
CA ASN A 128 -10.09 9.66 -6.27
C ASN A 128 -9.45 8.70 -5.27
N ARG A 129 -8.30 9.10 -4.73
CA ARG A 129 -7.58 8.42 -3.65
C ARG A 129 -8.41 8.12 -2.41
N ASP A 130 -9.49 8.88 -2.17
CA ASP A 130 -10.35 8.72 -1.01
C ASP A 130 -11.33 7.53 -1.15
N TRP A 131 -11.45 6.91 -2.34
CA TRP A 131 -12.34 5.78 -2.60
C TRP A 131 -11.75 4.45 -2.11
N GLU A 132 -11.29 4.43 -0.86
CA GLU A 132 -10.62 3.28 -0.23
C GLU A 132 -11.56 2.10 0.04
N SER A 133 -12.86 2.35 0.14
CA SER A 133 -13.90 1.30 0.23
C SER A 133 -15.20 1.78 -0.42
N ASP A 134 -16.13 0.86 -0.68
CA ASP A 134 -17.46 1.14 -1.25
C ASP A 134 -18.22 2.23 -0.46
N LYS A 135 -18.06 2.28 0.87
CA LYS A 135 -18.61 3.37 1.72
C LYS A 135 -18.15 4.76 1.25
N HIS A 136 -16.90 4.90 0.83
CA HIS A 136 -16.35 6.18 0.37
C HIS A 136 -16.89 6.57 -1.01
N VAL A 137 -17.08 5.58 -1.88
CA VAL A 137 -17.74 5.75 -3.19
C VAL A 137 -19.20 6.19 -2.99
N LEU A 138 -19.94 5.52 -2.11
CA LEU A 138 -21.32 5.90 -1.75
C LEU A 138 -21.39 7.31 -1.16
N LYS A 139 -20.42 7.70 -0.32
CA LYS A 139 -20.35 9.06 0.25
C LYS A 139 -20.13 10.12 -0.85
N ALA A 140 -19.45 9.76 -1.93
CA ALA A 140 -19.30 10.61 -3.12
C ALA A 140 -20.54 10.62 -4.04
N LYS A 141 -21.63 9.93 -3.64
CA LYS A 141 -22.89 9.78 -4.41
C LYS A 141 -22.69 9.05 -5.74
N LEU A 142 -21.77 8.11 -5.78
CA LEU A 142 -21.47 7.25 -6.92
C LEU A 142 -21.93 5.81 -6.65
N ASP A 143 -22.12 5.03 -7.71
CA ASP A 143 -22.47 3.61 -7.61
C ASP A 143 -21.20 2.75 -7.47
N PRO A 144 -20.98 2.03 -6.35
CA PRO A 144 -19.82 1.15 -6.19
C PRO A 144 -19.76 -0.01 -7.19
N ARG A 145 -20.86 -0.30 -7.90
CA ARG A 145 -20.88 -1.30 -8.99
C ARG A 145 -20.24 -0.77 -10.27
N GLU A 146 -20.19 0.54 -10.44
CA GLU A 146 -19.53 1.20 -11.58
C GLU A 146 -18.14 1.70 -11.17
N CYS A 147 -18.04 2.34 -10.00
CA CYS A 147 -16.82 2.93 -9.48
C CYS A 147 -16.21 1.99 -8.43
N GLU A 148 -15.42 1.02 -8.90
CA GLU A 148 -14.82 0.01 -8.01
C GLU A 148 -13.85 0.66 -7.01
N ASP A 149 -14.05 0.37 -5.73
CA ASP A 149 -13.22 0.88 -4.64
C ASP A 149 -11.82 0.24 -4.60
N ILE A 150 -10.85 0.96 -4.03
CA ILE A 150 -9.44 0.53 -4.00
C ILE A 150 -9.27 -0.83 -3.29
N ALA A 151 -9.96 -1.08 -2.17
CA ALA A 151 -9.88 -2.37 -1.48
C ALA A 151 -10.39 -3.53 -2.35
N SER A 152 -11.48 -3.31 -3.10
CA SER A 152 -11.95 -4.29 -4.09
C SER A 152 -10.87 -4.57 -5.13
N GLN A 153 -10.33 -3.52 -5.77
CA GLN A 153 -9.30 -3.67 -6.81
C GLN A 153 -8.09 -4.47 -6.33
N LEU A 154 -7.63 -4.26 -5.07
CA LEU A 154 -6.53 -5.05 -4.48
C LEU A 154 -6.80 -6.56 -4.47
N ILE A 155 -8.04 -6.97 -4.28
CA ILE A 155 -8.39 -8.39 -4.10
C ILE A 155 -8.92 -9.03 -5.38
N THR A 156 -9.52 -8.25 -6.28
CA THR A 156 -10.24 -8.77 -7.46
C THR A 156 -9.50 -8.58 -8.77
N ARG A 157 -8.54 -7.65 -8.87
CA ARG A 157 -7.90 -7.27 -10.15
C ARG A 157 -6.38 -7.32 -10.09
N ALA A 158 -5.77 -7.67 -11.23
CA ALA A 158 -4.34 -7.53 -11.41
C ALA A 158 -3.96 -6.02 -11.47
N PRO A 159 -2.78 -5.64 -10.96
CA PRO A 159 -1.76 -6.52 -10.37
C PRO A 159 -2.03 -6.85 -8.89
N GLY A 160 -3.01 -6.19 -8.25
CA GLY A 160 -3.27 -6.28 -6.81
C GLY A 160 -3.56 -7.71 -6.33
N ASN A 161 -4.45 -8.41 -7.02
CA ASN A 161 -4.86 -9.76 -6.66
C ASN A 161 -3.75 -10.80 -6.88
N GLU A 162 -2.65 -10.43 -7.53
CA GLU A 162 -1.50 -11.27 -7.80
C GLU A 162 -0.28 -10.95 -6.92
N LEU A 163 -0.35 -9.90 -6.09
CA LEU A 163 0.69 -9.60 -5.10
C LEU A 163 0.88 -10.76 -4.13
N ASN A 164 2.11 -11.27 -4.02
CA ASN A 164 2.49 -12.33 -3.10
C ASN A 164 2.51 -11.85 -1.63
N VAL A 165 2.80 -10.57 -1.40
CA VAL A 165 2.91 -10.00 -0.06
C VAL A 165 2.17 -8.67 0.02
N ILE A 166 1.25 -8.56 0.97
CA ILE A 166 0.51 -7.33 1.28
C ILE A 166 0.57 -7.11 2.79
N LEU A 167 1.40 -6.18 3.25
CA LEU A 167 1.60 -5.89 4.68
C LEU A 167 1.31 -4.42 5.00
N GLY A 168 0.44 -4.18 5.98
CA GLY A 168 0.17 -2.84 6.50
C GLY A 168 -1.08 -2.81 7.37
N GLY A 169 -1.78 -1.68 7.38
CA GLY A 169 -3.04 -1.51 8.11
C GLY A 169 -4.27 -1.47 7.19
N GLY A 170 -5.38 -0.97 7.72
CA GLY A 170 -6.60 -0.66 6.96
C GLY A 170 -7.62 -1.77 6.93
N ARG A 171 -7.60 -2.68 7.92
CA ARG A 171 -8.49 -3.85 7.97
C ARG A 171 -9.97 -3.48 7.83
N ALA A 172 -10.38 -2.33 8.35
CA ALA A 172 -11.75 -1.84 8.20
C ALA A 172 -12.25 -1.76 6.76
N HIS A 173 -11.37 -1.46 5.80
CA HIS A 173 -11.77 -1.29 4.39
C HIS A 173 -12.12 -2.61 3.69
N PHE A 174 -11.76 -3.73 4.31
CA PHE A 174 -11.97 -5.08 3.78
C PHE A 174 -13.13 -5.82 4.44
N LEU A 175 -13.62 -5.34 5.60
CA LEU A 175 -14.66 -6.00 6.39
C LEU A 175 -16.03 -5.29 6.27
N PRO A 176 -17.15 -6.05 6.30
CA PRO A 176 -18.49 -5.50 6.45
C PRO A 176 -18.64 -4.70 7.75
N ASP A 177 -19.51 -3.68 7.74
CA ASP A 177 -19.74 -2.79 8.88
C ASP A 177 -20.39 -3.43 10.13
N PHE A 178 -20.90 -4.65 9.99
CA PHE A 178 -21.42 -5.48 11.09
C PHE A 178 -20.43 -6.54 11.57
N VAL A 179 -19.25 -6.64 10.94
CA VAL A 179 -18.17 -7.54 11.39
C VAL A 179 -17.20 -6.73 12.25
N HIS A 180 -16.86 -7.28 13.42
CA HIS A 180 -15.84 -6.74 14.32
C HIS A 180 -14.50 -7.39 14.01
N ASP A 181 -13.43 -6.59 13.98
CA ASP A 181 -12.07 -7.12 13.95
C ASP A 181 -11.56 -7.55 15.33
N ASP A 182 -10.36 -8.11 15.36
CA ASP A 182 -9.71 -8.60 16.59
C ASP A 182 -9.44 -7.47 17.62
N GLU A 183 -9.50 -6.21 17.18
CA GLU A 183 -9.35 -5.02 18.01
C GLU A 183 -10.70 -4.48 18.51
N GLY A 184 -11.82 -5.13 18.13
CA GLY A 184 -13.18 -4.76 18.50
C GLY A 184 -13.80 -3.65 17.65
N HIS A 185 -13.13 -3.21 16.59
CA HIS A 185 -13.61 -2.16 15.69
C HIS A 185 -14.44 -2.74 14.54
N ASN A 186 -15.43 -1.99 14.08
CA ASN A 186 -16.26 -2.41 12.95
C ASN A 186 -15.52 -2.23 11.62
N GLY A 187 -15.89 -3.05 10.64
CA GLY A 187 -15.61 -2.79 9.24
C GLY A 187 -16.25 -1.50 8.71
N LYS A 188 -15.83 -1.08 7.52
CA LYS A 188 -16.36 0.10 6.82
C LYS A 188 -17.27 -0.28 5.65
N ARG A 189 -17.27 -1.53 5.17
CA ARG A 189 -17.97 -1.89 3.92
C ARG A 189 -19.49 -1.95 4.07
N LYS A 190 -20.22 -1.43 3.08
CA LYS A 190 -21.70 -1.36 3.05
C LYS A 190 -22.32 -2.39 2.10
N ASP A 191 -21.53 -2.94 1.20
CA ASP A 191 -21.88 -4.02 0.28
C ASP A 191 -21.92 -5.42 0.90
N LYS A 192 -21.65 -5.52 2.22
CA LYS A 192 -21.62 -6.76 3.00
C LYS A 192 -20.56 -7.78 2.57
N ARG A 193 -19.59 -7.39 1.75
CA ARG A 193 -18.51 -8.28 1.30
C ARG A 193 -17.41 -8.33 2.36
N ASP A 194 -16.96 -9.53 2.69
CA ASP A 194 -15.70 -9.76 3.40
C ASP A 194 -14.61 -10.03 2.36
N LEU A 195 -13.82 -9.00 2.05
CA LEU A 195 -12.78 -9.10 1.04
C LEU A 195 -11.60 -9.97 1.51
N ILE A 196 -11.39 -10.12 2.82
CA ILE A 196 -10.34 -10.98 3.39
C ILE A 196 -10.72 -12.44 3.15
N ASP A 197 -11.97 -12.81 3.44
CA ASP A 197 -12.47 -14.16 3.19
C ASP A 197 -12.50 -14.48 1.68
N ILE A 198 -12.93 -13.53 0.84
CA ILE A 198 -12.88 -13.67 -0.62
C ILE A 198 -11.44 -13.95 -1.09
N TRP A 199 -10.45 -13.18 -0.60
CA TRP A 199 -9.04 -13.41 -0.93
C TRP A 199 -8.59 -14.83 -0.55
N LYS A 200 -8.90 -15.27 0.67
CA LYS A 200 -8.55 -16.62 1.16
C LYS A 200 -9.14 -17.70 0.25
N GLN A 201 -10.44 -17.60 -0.04
CA GLN A 201 -11.14 -18.58 -0.86
C GLN A 201 -10.59 -18.65 -2.28
N VAL A 202 -10.31 -17.50 -2.90
CA VAL A 202 -9.75 -17.46 -4.27
C VAL A 202 -8.38 -18.13 -4.30
N LYS A 203 -7.48 -17.83 -3.36
CA LYS A 203 -6.13 -18.41 -3.33
C LYS A 203 -6.13 -19.90 -3.02
N VAL A 204 -6.95 -20.34 -2.07
CA VAL A 204 -7.10 -21.78 -1.76
C VAL A 204 -7.67 -22.53 -2.97
N LYS A 205 -8.64 -21.96 -3.69
CA LYS A 205 -9.19 -22.56 -4.93
C LYS A 205 -8.15 -22.67 -6.05
N GLN A 206 -7.16 -21.77 -6.08
CA GLN A 206 -6.01 -21.85 -6.99
C GLN A 206 -4.94 -22.85 -6.52
N GLY A 207 -5.16 -23.57 -5.42
CA GLY A 207 -4.20 -24.52 -4.85
C GLY A 207 -2.98 -23.84 -4.21
N LYS A 208 -3.09 -22.56 -3.84
CA LYS A 208 -1.99 -21.78 -3.25
C LYS A 208 -2.00 -21.90 -1.73
N SER A 209 -0.81 -21.98 -1.14
CA SER A 209 -0.65 -21.88 0.32
C SER A 209 -0.72 -20.42 0.74
N ILE A 210 -1.50 -20.14 1.79
CA ILE A 210 -1.73 -18.76 2.22
C ILE A 210 -1.52 -18.58 3.71
N ALA A 211 -1.14 -17.37 4.10
CA ALA A 211 -1.17 -16.91 5.48
C ALA A 211 -1.90 -15.57 5.56
N TYR A 212 -2.83 -15.47 6.52
CA TYR A 212 -3.44 -14.21 6.92
C TYR A 212 -3.09 -13.95 8.37
N VAL A 213 -2.44 -12.83 8.65
CA VAL A 213 -1.93 -12.48 9.99
C VAL A 213 -2.38 -11.09 10.40
N THR A 214 -2.62 -10.90 11.69
CA THR A 214 -3.20 -9.67 12.24
C THR A 214 -2.37 -9.04 13.34
N ASN A 215 -1.25 -9.68 13.72
CA ASN A 215 -0.35 -9.20 14.76
C ASN A 215 1.11 -9.58 14.47
N GLN A 216 2.04 -8.97 15.20
CA GLN A 216 3.48 -9.23 15.07
C GLN A 216 3.84 -10.70 15.33
N THR A 217 3.31 -11.28 16.41
CA THR A 217 3.65 -12.66 16.80
C THR A 217 3.33 -13.67 15.71
N ASP A 218 2.18 -13.55 15.07
CA ASP A 218 1.77 -14.45 13.99
C ASP A 218 2.53 -14.18 12.69
N LEU A 219 2.87 -12.92 12.39
CA LEU A 219 3.76 -12.58 11.28
C LEU A 219 5.11 -13.29 11.42
N MET A 220 5.72 -13.26 12.60
CA MET A 220 7.02 -13.88 12.85
C MET A 220 6.98 -15.42 12.82
N LYS A 221 5.79 -16.03 12.90
CA LYS A 221 5.59 -17.48 12.78
C LYS A 221 5.31 -17.94 11.35
N VAL A 222 5.12 -17.03 10.40
CA VAL A 222 4.86 -17.39 9.00
C VAL A 222 6.04 -18.19 8.47
N ASN A 223 5.77 -19.40 7.98
CA ASN A 223 6.76 -20.19 7.25
C ASN A 223 6.90 -19.61 5.84
N THR A 224 7.87 -18.71 5.67
CA THR A 224 8.07 -18.00 4.40
C THR A 224 8.37 -18.97 3.27
N SER A 225 9.12 -20.06 3.53
CA SER A 225 9.50 -21.07 2.53
C SER A 225 8.32 -21.78 1.89
N SER A 226 7.23 -22.00 2.63
CA SER A 226 6.08 -22.78 2.15
C SER A 226 4.83 -21.96 1.86
N THR A 227 4.81 -20.64 2.13
CA THR A 227 3.63 -19.77 1.97
C THR A 227 3.68 -19.01 0.65
N ASP A 228 2.75 -19.24 -0.28
CA ASP A 228 2.74 -18.56 -1.60
C ASP A 228 2.25 -17.11 -1.51
N TYR A 229 1.25 -16.86 -0.65
CA TYR A 229 0.64 -15.54 -0.48
C TYR A 229 0.47 -15.17 1.00
N LEU A 230 0.87 -13.96 1.35
CA LEU A 230 0.79 -13.40 2.70
C LEU A 230 0.00 -12.09 2.70
N LEU A 231 -1.10 -12.07 3.46
CA LEU A 231 -1.86 -10.86 3.77
C LEU A 231 -1.74 -10.54 5.26
N GLY A 232 -1.10 -9.42 5.59
CA GLY A 232 -0.91 -8.94 6.96
C GLY A 232 -1.60 -7.59 7.15
N LEU A 233 -2.68 -7.55 7.94
CA LEU A 233 -3.44 -6.33 8.24
C LEU A 233 -3.43 -6.06 9.75
N PHE A 234 -2.47 -5.25 10.21
CA PHE A 234 -2.10 -5.14 11.63
C PHE A 234 -2.87 -4.08 12.43
N SER A 235 -3.71 -3.30 11.77
CA SER A 235 -4.56 -2.27 12.39
C SER A 235 -5.86 -2.10 11.62
N ASN A 236 -6.94 -1.71 12.31
CA ASN A 236 -8.19 -1.26 11.71
C ASN A 236 -7.98 -0.14 10.67
N ASP A 237 -7.04 0.78 10.95
CA ASP A 237 -6.71 1.94 10.14
C ASP A 237 -5.18 1.97 9.84
N HIS A 238 -4.49 3.10 9.89
CA HIS A 238 -3.03 3.16 9.88
C HIS A 238 -2.43 2.36 11.05
N LEU A 239 -1.19 1.85 10.89
CA LEU A 239 -0.42 1.40 12.05
C LEU A 239 -0.13 2.61 12.94
N ASP A 240 0.08 2.35 14.22
CA ASP A 240 0.45 3.37 15.19
C ASP A 240 1.82 3.95 14.85
N TYR A 241 2.05 5.19 15.26
CA TYR A 241 3.37 5.79 15.15
C TYR A 241 4.39 5.01 15.97
N ALA A 242 5.64 4.98 15.52
CA ALA A 242 6.68 4.16 16.15
C ALA A 242 6.91 4.44 17.65
N LEU A 243 6.59 5.65 18.13
CA LEU A 243 6.68 6.02 19.55
C LEU A 243 5.51 5.49 20.39
N ASP A 244 4.36 5.25 19.77
CA ASP A 244 3.11 4.84 20.43
C ASP A 244 2.80 3.35 20.22
N ALA A 245 3.46 2.71 19.25
CA ALA A 245 3.17 1.34 18.84
C ALA A 245 3.48 0.31 19.93
N ASP A 246 2.49 -0.54 20.22
CA ASP A 246 2.69 -1.76 21.01
C ASP A 246 3.28 -2.84 20.10
N LEU A 247 4.59 -3.09 20.25
CA LEU A 247 5.32 -4.06 19.43
C LEU A 247 4.83 -5.51 19.61
N THR A 248 4.07 -5.81 20.66
CA THR A 248 3.44 -7.13 20.80
C THR A 248 2.23 -7.29 19.88
N LYS A 249 1.64 -6.18 19.44
CA LYS A 249 0.46 -6.14 18.56
C LYS A 249 0.83 -5.83 17.12
N GLN A 250 1.68 -4.83 16.88
CA GLN A 250 2.01 -4.37 15.54
C GLN A 250 3.49 -4.60 15.22
N PRO A 251 3.82 -5.18 14.06
CA PRO A 251 5.20 -5.32 13.63
C PRO A 251 5.78 -3.97 13.21
N THR A 252 7.08 -3.82 13.44
CA THR A 252 7.84 -2.70 12.90
C THR A 252 7.92 -2.76 11.37
N LEU A 253 8.20 -1.61 10.74
CA LEU A 253 8.47 -1.57 9.30
C LEU A 253 9.64 -2.48 8.89
N ALA A 254 10.65 -2.62 9.76
CA ALA A 254 11.81 -3.49 9.51
C ALA A 254 11.40 -4.98 9.51
N GLU A 255 10.64 -5.43 10.51
CA GLU A 255 10.15 -6.82 10.58
C GLU A 255 9.24 -7.17 9.39
N MET A 256 8.31 -6.28 9.03
CA MET A 256 7.48 -6.48 7.84
C MET A 256 8.32 -6.57 6.56
N THR A 257 9.34 -5.72 6.43
CA THR A 257 10.25 -5.73 5.27
C THR A 257 11.05 -7.03 5.21
N GLU A 258 11.57 -7.51 6.34
CA GLU A 258 12.34 -8.75 6.40
C GLU A 258 11.50 -9.97 5.96
N VAL A 259 10.28 -10.10 6.48
CA VAL A 259 9.37 -11.19 6.09
C VAL A 259 8.97 -11.06 4.63
N ALA A 260 8.70 -9.85 4.14
CA ALA A 260 8.37 -9.62 2.73
C ALA A 260 9.52 -10.04 1.80
N VAL A 261 10.76 -9.64 2.10
CA VAL A 261 11.94 -10.05 1.31
C VAL A 261 12.07 -11.56 1.31
N LYS A 262 12.00 -12.23 2.47
CA LYS A 262 12.07 -13.70 2.57
C LYS A 262 10.98 -14.42 1.77
N MET A 263 9.77 -13.84 1.70
CA MET A 263 8.66 -14.37 0.90
C MET A 263 8.90 -14.22 -0.61
N LEU A 264 9.41 -13.05 -1.03
CA LEU A 264 9.58 -12.71 -2.44
C LEU A 264 10.83 -13.36 -3.05
N ASP A 265 11.92 -13.51 -2.29
CA ASP A 265 13.22 -14.09 -2.69
C ASP A 265 13.14 -15.57 -3.11
N LYS A 266 12.02 -16.23 -2.82
CA LYS A 266 11.77 -17.61 -3.29
C LYS A 266 11.60 -17.72 -4.78
N ASN A 267 11.19 -16.64 -5.44
CA ASN A 267 11.06 -16.62 -6.88
C ASN A 267 12.44 -16.34 -7.49
N PRO A 268 13.00 -17.29 -8.27
CA PRO A 268 14.35 -17.15 -8.82
C PRO A 268 14.44 -16.12 -9.96
N GLU A 269 13.31 -15.60 -10.46
CA GLU A 269 13.25 -14.63 -11.56
C GLU A 269 13.74 -13.23 -11.18
#